data_AF-A0A5E4KCL0-F1
#
_entry.id   AF-A0A5E4KCL0-F1
#
_cell.length_a   1.000
_cell.length_b   1.000
_cell.length_c   1.000
_cell.angle_alpha   90.00
_cell.angle_beta   90.00
_cell.angle_gamma   90.00
#
_symmetry.space_group_name_H-M   'P 1'
#
loop_
_entity.id
_entity.type
_entity.pdbx_description
1 polymer ?
#
loop_
_entity_poly.entity_id
_entity_poly.type
_entity_poly.pdbx_seq_one_letter_code
_entity_poly.pdbx_strand_id
1 'polypeptide(L)'
;MVNTPQDLLLQILKIIDYSDNKEAFVEEFIKNIHLQSLSYLISTLSPDKQEEVKTELTMNKNNSDKVASTLNAYFSQSQMQDALKNASKSAMTEYIKTINPTLSATQKQQLSKAFQKLQP
;
A
#
# COMPACT_ATOMS: atom_id res chain seq x y z
N MET A 1 -2.63 -2.15 21.27
CA MET A 1 -3.18 -1.08 20.43
C MET A 1 -2.69 -1.33 19.02
N VAL A 2 -3.55 -1.23 18.00
CA VAL A 2 -3.11 -1.26 16.59
C VAL A 2 -2.63 0.15 16.30
N ASN A 3 -1.31 0.33 16.16
CA ASN A 3 -0.72 1.68 16.10
C ASN A 3 -0.30 2.05 14.68
N THR A 4 -0.27 1.09 13.75
CA THR A 4 0.14 1.28 12.36
C THR A 4 -0.72 0.47 11.37
N PRO A 5 -0.74 0.84 10.07
CA PRO A 5 -1.35 0.01 9.01
C PRO A 5 -0.76 -1.41 8.96
N GLN A 6 0.51 -1.57 9.33
CA GLN A 6 1.20 -2.85 9.44
C GLN A 6 0.56 -3.75 10.51
N ASP A 7 0.32 -3.18 11.70
CA ASP A 7 -0.33 -3.90 12.81
C ASP A 7 -1.74 -4.37 12.44
N LEU A 8 -2.47 -3.55 11.66
CA LEU A 8 -3.79 -3.90 11.19
C LEU A 8 -3.74 -5.10 10.25
N LEU A 9 -2.82 -5.08 9.28
CA LEU A 9 -2.65 -6.17 8.33
C LEU A 9 -2.26 -7.46 9.05
N LEU A 10 -1.32 -7.40 9.99
CA LEU A 10 -0.96 -8.53 10.84
C LEU A 10 -2.15 -9.07 11.65
N GLN A 11 -2.99 -8.19 12.19
CA GLN A 11 -4.20 -8.59 12.91
C GLN A 11 -5.21 -9.29 11.99
N ILE A 12 -5.39 -8.79 10.76
CA ILE A 12 -6.26 -9.42 9.75
C ILE A 12 -5.72 -10.81 9.41
N LEU A 13 -4.42 -10.93 9.11
CA LEU A 13 -3.76 -12.20 8.81
C LEU A 13 -3.90 -13.21 9.95
N LYS A 14 -3.86 -12.74 11.21
CA LYS A 14 -4.13 -13.57 12.37
C LYS A 14 -5.58 -14.03 12.44
N ILE A 15 -6.55 -13.15 12.18
CA ILE A 15 -7.98 -13.48 12.23
C ILE A 15 -8.37 -14.51 11.17
N ILE A 16 -7.77 -14.44 9.98
CA ILE A 16 -8.07 -15.36 8.88
C ILE A 16 -7.24 -16.65 8.93
N ASP A 17 -6.49 -16.86 10.01
CA ASP A 17 -5.62 -18.02 10.21
C ASP A 17 -4.62 -18.22 9.06
N TYR A 18 -4.05 -17.12 8.54
CA TYR A 18 -3.05 -17.19 7.46
C TYR A 18 -1.86 -18.06 7.90
N SER A 19 -1.57 -19.10 7.13
CA SER A 19 -0.63 -20.17 7.49
C SER A 19 0.83 -19.83 7.20
N ASP A 20 1.08 -18.97 6.21
CA ASP A 20 2.44 -18.64 5.78
C ASP A 20 3.05 -17.52 6.64
N ASN A 21 4.23 -17.06 6.21
CA ASN A 21 4.96 -15.98 6.86
C ASN A 21 4.19 -14.65 6.74
N LYS A 22 3.59 -14.21 7.85
CA LYS A 22 2.76 -13.01 7.92
C LYS A 22 3.59 -11.75 7.71
N GLU A 23 4.79 -11.72 8.27
CA GLU A 23 5.72 -10.60 8.19
C GLU A 23 6.16 -10.36 6.74
N ALA A 24 6.54 -11.43 6.03
CA ALA A 24 6.91 -11.36 4.62
C ALA A 24 5.74 -10.90 3.74
N PHE A 25 4.53 -11.42 3.99
CA PHE A 25 3.33 -10.95 3.30
C PHE A 25 3.11 -9.46 3.51
N VAL A 26 3.24 -8.99 4.75
CA VAL A 26 2.99 -7.59 5.09
C VAL A 26 4.02 -6.67 4.45
N GLU A 27 5.30 -7.04 4.46
CA GLU A 27 6.35 -6.30 3.77
C GLU A 27 6.09 -6.19 2.27
N GLU A 28 5.74 -7.30 1.62
CA GLU A 28 5.44 -7.32 0.19
C GLU A 28 4.17 -6.53 -0.13
N PHE A 29 3.13 -6.63 0.70
CA PHE A 29 1.88 -5.89 0.55
C PHE A 29 2.11 -4.37 0.61
N ILE A 30 2.89 -3.91 1.60
CA ILE A 30 3.25 -2.50 1.76
C ILE A 30 4.09 -2.03 0.56
N LYS A 31 5.08 -2.82 0.14
CA LYS A 31 5.88 -2.52 -1.05
C LYS A 31 5.02 -2.35 -2.30
N ASN A 32 4.04 -3.23 -2.50
CA ASN A 32 3.13 -3.16 -3.64
C ASN A 32 2.26 -1.90 -3.60
N ILE A 33 1.77 -1.50 -2.42
CA ILE A 33 1.06 -0.23 -2.24
C ILE A 33 1.94 0.97 -2.66
N HIS A 34 3.20 1.00 -2.23
CA HIS A 34 4.14 2.05 -2.61
C HIS A 34 4.34 2.08 -4.13
N LEU A 35 4.60 0.94 -4.76
CA LEU A 35 4.77 0.85 -6.21
C LEU A 35 3.52 1.29 -6.98
N GLN A 36 2.33 0.88 -6.54
CA GLN A 36 1.07 1.32 -7.15
C GLN A 36 0.88 2.84 -7.01
N SER A 37 1.19 3.41 -5.85
CA SER A 37 1.08 4.86 -5.63
C SER A 37 2.02 5.66 -6.55
N LEU A 38 3.27 5.21 -6.71
CA LEU A 38 4.24 5.85 -7.60
C LEU A 38 3.84 5.68 -9.07
N SER A 39 3.38 4.49 -9.46
CA SER A 39 2.89 4.25 -10.82
C SER A 39 1.70 5.15 -11.16
N TYR A 40 0.77 5.32 -10.22
CA TYR A 40 -0.35 6.24 -10.37
C TYR A 40 0.15 7.69 -10.54
N LEU A 41 1.02 8.19 -9.66
CA LEU A 41 1.57 9.54 -9.75
C LEU A 41 2.25 9.80 -11.09
N ILE A 42 3.12 8.88 -11.51
CA ILE A 42 3.80 8.99 -12.80
C ILE A 42 2.76 9.04 -13.93
N SER A 43 1.71 8.22 -13.90
CA SER A 43 0.67 8.24 -14.93
C SER A 43 -0.13 9.56 -15.01
N THR A 44 -0.08 10.41 -13.98
CA THR A 44 -0.74 11.73 -14.00
C THR A 44 0.07 12.79 -14.75
N LEU A 45 1.34 12.54 -15.04
CA LEU A 45 2.19 13.46 -15.79
C LEU A 45 1.88 13.40 -17.30
N SER A 46 2.27 14.43 -18.05
CA SER A 46 2.25 14.37 -19.52
C SER A 46 3.20 13.28 -20.04
N PRO A 47 2.93 12.69 -21.22
CA PRO A 47 3.74 11.58 -21.76
C PRO A 47 5.25 11.82 -21.75
N ASP A 48 5.68 13.01 -22.19
CA ASP A 48 7.10 13.40 -22.20
C ASP A 48 7.70 13.39 -20.78
N LYS A 49 6.95 13.90 -19.79
CA LYS A 49 7.37 13.92 -18.39
C LYS A 49 7.34 12.54 -17.74
N GLN A 50 6.50 11.63 -18.21
CA GLN A 50 6.53 10.22 -17.79
C GLN A 50 7.81 9.53 -18.23
N GLU A 51 8.25 9.77 -19.46
CA GLU A 51 9.48 9.18 -19.99
C GLU A 51 10.72 9.75 -19.29
N GLU A 52 10.73 11.08 -19.07
CA GLU A 52 11.78 11.78 -18.33
C GLU A 52 11.94 11.20 -16.91
N VAL A 53 10.87 11.16 -16.11
CA VAL A 53 10.94 10.66 -14.73
C VAL A 53 11.30 9.18 -14.68
N LYS A 54 10.79 8.33 -15.59
CA LYS A 54 11.14 6.90 -15.65
C LYS A 54 12.62 6.70 -15.95
N THR A 55 13.17 7.51 -16.85
CA THR A 55 14.59 7.47 -17.21
C THR A 55 15.45 7.86 -16.02
N GLU A 56 15.13 8.96 -15.34
CA GLU A 56 15.85 9.41 -14.15
C GLU A 56 15.80 8.38 -13.01
N LEU A 57 14.63 7.80 -12.74
CA LEU A 57 14.47 6.76 -11.72
C LEU A 57 15.30 5.51 -12.06
N THR A 58 15.35 5.14 -13.35
CA THR A 58 16.14 3.97 -13.79
C THR A 58 17.63 4.21 -13.63
N MET A 59 18.13 5.40 -13.99
CA MET A 59 19.53 5.77 -13.82
C MET A 59 19.94 5.82 -12.35
N ASN A 60 18.99 6.16 -11.46
CA ASN A 60 19.25 6.32 -10.02
C ASN A 60 18.77 5.14 -9.16
N LYS A 61 18.36 4.01 -9.76
CA LYS A 61 17.69 2.88 -9.06
C LYS A 61 18.42 2.32 -7.83
N ASN A 62 19.75 2.48 -7.76
CA ASN A 62 20.59 1.99 -6.66
C ASN A 62 20.95 3.08 -5.64
N ASN A 63 20.40 4.29 -5.77
CA ASN A 63 20.66 5.42 -4.89
C ASN A 63 19.33 5.98 -4.36
N SER A 64 18.98 5.60 -3.14
CA SER A 64 17.72 5.99 -2.48
C SER A 64 17.53 7.49 -2.37
N ASP A 65 18.59 8.23 -2.06
CA ASP A 65 18.53 9.68 -1.86
C ASP A 65 18.23 10.38 -3.19
N LYS A 66 18.89 9.95 -4.27
CA LYS A 66 18.61 10.48 -5.61
C LYS A 66 17.21 10.12 -6.10
N VAL A 67 16.74 8.91 -5.84
CA VAL A 67 15.35 8.52 -6.14
C VAL A 67 14.37 9.45 -5.41
N ALA A 68 14.59 9.69 -4.11
CA ALA A 68 13.75 10.58 -3.34
C ALA A 68 13.79 12.02 -3.87
N SER A 69 14.97 12.55 -4.21
CA SER A 69 15.11 13.88 -4.80
C SER A 69 14.42 14.00 -6.16
N THR A 70 14.55 13.00 -7.04
CA THR A 70 13.83 12.95 -8.33
C THR A 70 12.33 13.01 -8.07
N LEU A 71 11.77 12.15 -7.21
CA LEU A 71 10.33 12.15 -6.93
C LEU A 71 9.84 13.50 -6.37
N ASN A 72 10.61 14.13 -5.47
CA ASN A 72 10.30 15.44 -4.90
C ASN A 72 10.36 16.59 -5.92
N ALA A 73 11.07 16.43 -7.04
CA ALA A 73 11.10 17.42 -8.11
C ALA A 73 9.82 17.43 -8.96
N TYR A 74 9.11 16.30 -9.05
CA TYR A 74 7.88 16.16 -9.84
C TYR A 74 6.61 16.22 -9.00
N PHE A 75 6.68 15.81 -7.73
CA PHE A 75 5.49 15.66 -6.88
C PHE A 75 5.68 16.35 -5.54
N SER A 76 4.65 17.09 -5.12
CA SER A 76 4.58 17.62 -3.76
C SER A 76 4.35 16.51 -2.73
N GLN A 77 4.70 16.80 -1.48
CA GLN A 77 4.43 15.90 -0.36
C GLN A 77 2.94 15.54 -0.23
N SER A 78 2.03 16.49 -0.48
CA SER A 78 0.59 16.24 -0.45
C SER A 78 0.17 15.25 -1.53
N GLN A 79 0.66 15.41 -2.77
CA GLN A 79 0.35 14.48 -3.86
C GLN A 79 0.85 13.07 -3.55
N MET A 80 2.04 12.94 -2.97
CA MET A 80 2.58 11.66 -2.53
C MET A 80 1.73 11.01 -1.43
N GLN A 81 1.31 11.79 -0.44
CA GLN A 81 0.45 11.30 0.64
C GLN A 81 -0.93 10.87 0.13
N ASP A 82 -1.54 11.65 -0.76
CA ASP A 82 -2.85 11.34 -1.32
C ASP A 82 -2.81 10.08 -2.21
N ALA A 83 -1.77 9.96 -3.04
CA ALA A 83 -1.56 8.76 -3.85
C ALA A 83 -1.36 7.52 -2.98
N LEU A 84 -0.56 7.62 -1.91
CA LEU A 84 -0.33 6.52 -0.98
C LEU A 84 -1.63 6.13 -0.24
N LYS A 85 -2.40 7.11 0.22
CA LYS A 85 -3.70 6.90 0.87
C LYS A 85 -4.69 6.18 -0.04
N ASN A 86 -4.77 6.62 -1.30
CA ASN A 86 -5.66 6.03 -2.29
C ASN A 86 -5.25 4.61 -2.67
N ALA A 87 -3.95 4.37 -2.91
CA ALA A 87 -3.42 3.04 -3.19
C ALA A 87 -3.67 2.09 -2.01
N SER A 88 -3.41 2.54 -0.78
CA SER A 88 -3.66 1.75 0.45
C SER A 88 -5.13 1.37 0.58
N LYS A 89 -6.05 2.34 0.38
CA LYS A 89 -7.49 2.09 0.42
C LYS A 89 -7.93 1.09 -0.64
N SER A 90 -7.42 1.23 -1.87
CA SER A 90 -7.73 0.33 -2.97
C SER A 90 -7.25 -1.09 -2.70
N ALA A 91 -5.97 -1.25 -2.35
CA ALA A 91 -5.34 -2.55 -2.07
C ALA A 91 -6.04 -3.26 -0.90
N MET A 92 -6.35 -2.55 0.19
CA MET A 92 -7.09 -3.13 1.31
C MET A 92 -8.51 -3.54 0.91
N THR A 93 -9.21 -2.70 0.14
CA THR A 93 -10.57 -3.01 -0.32
C THR A 93 -10.57 -4.26 -1.19
N GLU A 94 -9.62 -4.35 -2.12
CA GLU A 94 -9.46 -5.50 -3.00
C GLU A 94 -9.09 -6.76 -2.22
N TYR A 95 -8.12 -6.67 -1.32
CA TYR A 95 -7.73 -7.79 -0.47
C TYR A 95 -8.91 -8.33 0.35
N ILE A 96 -9.68 -7.46 1.00
CA ILE A 96 -10.87 -7.87 1.76
C ILE A 96 -11.92 -8.51 0.85
N LYS A 97 -12.18 -7.94 -0.33
CA LYS A 97 -13.10 -8.54 -1.30
C LYS A 97 -12.66 -9.95 -1.74
N THR A 98 -11.36 -10.14 -1.92
CA THR A 98 -10.76 -11.41 -2.34
C THR A 98 -10.86 -12.48 -1.25
N ILE A 99 -10.57 -12.14 0.01
CA ILE A 99 -10.62 -13.13 1.10
C ILE A 99 -12.04 -13.37 1.61
N ASN A 100 -12.95 -12.40 1.55
CA ASN A 100 -14.28 -12.47 2.16
C ASN A 100 -15.11 -13.74 1.80
N PRO A 101 -15.08 -14.28 0.57
CA PRO A 101 -15.75 -15.54 0.23
C PRO A 101 -15.19 -16.75 0.97
N THR A 102 -13.91 -16.73 1.35
CA THR A 102 -13.21 -17.84 2.01
C THR A 102 -13.39 -17.87 3.53
N LEU A 103 -13.91 -16.78 4.11
CA LEU A 103 -14.01 -16.63 5.55
C LEU A 103 -15.24 -17.31 6.13
N SER A 104 -15.04 -17.98 7.26
CA SER A 104 -16.13 -18.46 8.11
C SER A 104 -16.93 -17.30 8.72
N ALA A 105 -18.15 -17.58 9.20
CA ALA A 105 -18.97 -16.59 9.89
C ALA A 105 -18.26 -15.97 11.11
N THR A 106 -17.52 -16.79 11.87
CA THR A 106 -16.74 -16.34 13.03
C THR A 106 -15.62 -15.39 12.62
N GLN A 107 -14.87 -15.71 11.55
CA GLN A 107 -13.79 -14.86 11.05
C GLN A 107 -14.34 -13.51 10.51
N LYS A 108 -15.47 -13.53 9.80
CA LYS A 108 -16.16 -12.30 9.37
C LYS A 108 -16.57 -11.41 10.54
N GLN A 109 -17.11 -12.01 11.60
CA GLN A 109 -17.49 -11.29 12.81
C GLN A 109 -16.27 -10.67 13.52
N GLN A 110 -15.16 -11.41 13.59
CA GLN A 110 -13.91 -10.92 14.18
C GLN A 110 -13.29 -9.78 13.37
N LEU A 111 -13.30 -9.86 12.03
CA LEU A 111 -12.86 -8.76 11.17
C LEU A 111 -13.71 -7.50 11.35
N SER A 112 -15.04 -7.65 11.39
CA SER A 112 -15.94 -6.52 11.64
C SER A 112 -15.62 -5.81 12.96
N LYS A 113 -15.38 -6.58 14.04
CA LYS A 113 -14.95 -6.04 15.34
C LYS A 113 -13.58 -5.37 15.28
N ALA A 114 -12.64 -5.89 14.49
CA ALA A 114 -11.33 -5.28 14.29
C ALA A 114 -11.46 -3.92 13.59
N PHE A 115 -12.31 -3.82 12.55
CA PHE A 115 -12.55 -2.57 11.84
C PHE A 115 -13.29 -1.51 12.65
N GLN A 116 -14.25 -1.91 13.50
CA GLN A 116 -14.96 -0.98 14.38
C GLN A 116 -14.02 -0.30 15.39
N LYS A 117 -12.95 -0.98 15.83
CA LYS A 117 -11.94 -0.40 16.74
C LYS A 117 -11.03 0.65 16.08
N LEU A 118 -11.15 0.84 14.77
CA LEU A 118 -10.33 1.75 13.97
C LEU A 118 -11.12 2.96 13.47
N GLN A 119 -12.45 2.97 13.66
CA GLN A 119 -13.24 4.16 13.43
C GLN A 119 -13.08 5.08 14.66
N PRO A 120 -12.68 6.36 14.47
CA PRO A 120 -12.60 7.33 15.56
C PRO A 120 -13.97 7.59 16.22
#